data_AF-A0A1Y2DD04-F1
#
_entry.id   AF-A0A1Y2DD04-F1
#
_cell.length_a   1.000
_cell.length_b   1.000
_cell.length_c   1.000
_cell.angle_alpha   90.00
_cell.angle_beta   90.00
_cell.angle_gamma   90.00
#
_symmetry.space_group_name_H-M   'P 1'
#
loop_
_entity.id
_entity.type
_entity.pdbx_description
1 polymer ?
#
loop_
_entity_poly.entity_id
_entity_poly.type
_entity_poly.pdbx_seq_one_letter_code
_entity_poly.pdbx_strand_id
1 'polypeptide(L)'
;MSPQSILRASPRAANMISRRMFHATRARLSSPYHYPEGPYSNLPFNTKTRFFKLRFWLYAVTGFGAPFGIACASFPRRYPERRDRGRTILMKTM
;
A
#
# COMPACT_ATOMS: atom_id res chain seq x y z
N MET A 1 -27.64 32.79 -31.13
CA MET A 1 -27.27 31.57 -30.39
C MET A 1 -26.00 31.03 -31.02
N SER A 2 -24.82 31.17 -30.38
CA SER A 2 -23.54 30.77 -30.99
C SER A 2 -23.35 29.24 -30.95
N PRO A 3 -22.87 28.60 -32.03
CA PRO A 3 -22.74 27.14 -32.10
C PRO A 3 -21.65 26.54 -31.18
N GLN A 4 -20.93 27.39 -30.44
CA GLN A 4 -19.81 26.99 -29.59
C GLN A 4 -20.22 26.35 -28.25
N SER A 5 -21.51 26.38 -27.88
CA SER A 5 -21.99 25.82 -26.60
C SER A 5 -22.40 24.35 -26.66
N ILE A 6 -22.37 23.71 -27.85
CA ILE A 6 -22.79 22.30 -28.03
C ILE A 6 -21.70 21.30 -27.59
N LEU A 7 -20.47 21.77 -27.33
CA LEU A 7 -19.35 20.94 -26.86
C LEU A 7 -19.24 20.84 -25.33
N ARG A 8 -20.24 21.29 -24.56
CA ARG A 8 -20.35 20.93 -23.14
C ARG A 8 -20.70 19.45 -23.03
N ALA A 9 -19.65 18.61 -23.06
CA ALA A 9 -19.61 17.23 -22.61
C ALA A 9 -20.90 16.43 -22.85
N SER A 10 -21.22 16.16 -24.11
CA SER A 10 -22.18 15.12 -24.43
C SER A 10 -21.69 13.79 -23.83
N PRO A 11 -22.44 13.12 -22.94
CA PRO A 11 -22.06 11.81 -22.38
C PRO A 11 -21.78 10.77 -23.48
N ARG A 12 -22.36 10.97 -24.66
CA ARG A 12 -22.11 10.14 -25.85
C ARG A 12 -20.68 10.27 -26.38
N ALA A 13 -20.06 11.45 -26.27
CA ALA A 13 -18.66 11.65 -26.68
C ALA A 13 -17.67 10.92 -25.74
N ALA A 14 -17.92 10.93 -24.43
CA ALA A 14 -17.14 10.16 -23.46
C ALA A 14 -17.24 8.64 -23.72
N ASN A 15 -18.44 8.14 -24.05
CA ASN A 15 -18.63 6.73 -24.40
C ASN A 15 -17.89 6.32 -25.69
N MET A 16 -17.72 7.23 -26.66
CA MET A 16 -16.93 6.95 -27.87
C MET A 16 -15.43 6.85 -27.58
N ILE A 17 -14.90 7.64 -26.64
CA ILE A 17 -13.48 7.59 -26.24
C ILE A 17 -13.19 6.31 -25.46
N SER A 18 -14.12 5.88 -24.59
CA SER A 18 -13.99 4.60 -23.86
C SER A 18 -13.98 3.37 -24.78
N ARG A 19 -14.54 3.47 -26.00
CA ARG A 19 -14.52 2.39 -27.01
C ARG A 19 -13.27 2.37 -27.88
N ARG A 20 -12.48 3.45 -27.85
CA ARG A 20 -11.15 3.45 -28.45
C ARG A 20 -10.26 2.74 -27.45
N MET A 21 -10.02 1.45 -27.66
CA MET A 21 -9.06 0.62 -26.93
C MET A 21 -7.65 1.23 -27.09
N PHE A 22 -7.39 2.36 -26.44
CA PHE A 22 -6.10 3.02 -26.39
C PHE A 22 -5.23 2.23 -25.42
N HIS A 23 -4.67 1.13 -25.91
CA HIS A 23 -3.64 0.39 -25.20
C HIS A 23 -2.31 1.11 -25.41
N ALA A 24 -1.64 1.48 -24.31
CA ALA A 24 -0.29 2.05 -24.35
C ALA A 24 0.77 1.06 -24.87
N THR A 25 0.40 -0.23 -24.99
CA THR A 25 1.33 -1.31 -25.32
C THR A 25 0.75 -2.20 -26.41
N ARG A 26 1.53 -2.47 -27.45
CA ARG A 26 1.19 -3.43 -28.52
C ARG A 26 1.14 -4.84 -27.94
N ALA A 27 0.15 -5.65 -28.35
CA ALA A 27 0.05 -7.05 -27.94
C ALA A 27 1.34 -7.81 -28.30
N ARG A 28 1.97 -8.46 -27.31
CA ARG A 28 3.16 -9.30 -27.48
C ARG A 28 2.75 -10.76 -27.33
N LEU A 29 2.22 -11.32 -28.42
CA LEU A 29 1.74 -12.71 -28.51
C LEU A 29 2.87 -13.71 -28.88
N SER A 30 4.13 -13.27 -28.85
CA SER A 30 5.27 -14.04 -29.37
C SER A 30 5.89 -15.01 -28.36
N SER A 31 5.36 -15.09 -27.14
CA SER A 31 5.89 -15.95 -26.08
C SER A 31 5.10 -17.26 -26.01
N PRO A 32 5.76 -18.43 -25.88
CA PRO A 32 5.09 -19.72 -25.65
C PRO A 32 4.20 -19.74 -24.39
N TYR A 33 4.46 -18.84 -23.44
CA TYR A 33 3.65 -18.65 -22.24
C TYR A 33 2.68 -17.50 -22.43
N HIS A 34 1.39 -17.82 -22.50
CA HIS A 34 0.30 -16.85 -22.60
C HIS A 34 -0.13 -16.41 -21.20
N TYR A 35 0.30 -15.23 -20.79
CA TYR A 35 -0.18 -14.64 -19.54
C TYR A 35 -1.58 -14.05 -19.73
N PRO A 36 -2.41 -14.04 -18.69
CA PRO A 36 -3.70 -13.39 -18.77
C PRO A 36 -3.50 -11.92 -19.15
N GLU A 37 -4.24 -11.50 -20.16
CA GLU A 37 -4.24 -10.14 -20.68
C GLU A 37 -5.54 -9.43 -20.30
N GLY A 38 -5.44 -8.13 -20.00
CA GLY A 38 -6.59 -7.30 -19.65
C GLY A 38 -6.46 -6.59 -18.30
N PRO A 39 -7.48 -5.81 -17.91
CA PRO A 39 -7.47 -5.09 -16.65
C PRO A 39 -7.26 -6.05 -15.47
N TYR A 40 -6.38 -5.65 -14.54
CA TYR A 40 -6.02 -6.38 -13.32
C TYR A 40 -5.17 -7.65 -13.51
N SER A 41 -4.85 -8.07 -14.74
CA SER A 41 -4.04 -9.28 -14.96
C SER A 41 -2.54 -9.10 -14.65
N ASN A 42 -2.06 -7.85 -14.62
CA ASN A 42 -0.69 -7.50 -14.28
C ASN A 42 -0.47 -7.25 -12.78
N LEU A 43 -1.51 -7.39 -11.96
CA LEU A 43 -1.40 -7.12 -10.52
C LEU A 43 -0.99 -8.40 -9.78
N PRO A 44 -0.02 -8.31 -8.85
CA PRO A 44 0.37 -9.45 -8.03
C PRO A 44 -0.67 -9.78 -6.93
N PHE A 45 -1.83 -9.12 -6.93
CA PHE A 45 -2.91 -9.32 -5.96
C PHE A 45 -4.29 -9.18 -6.61
N ASN A 46 -5.29 -9.84 -6.01
CA ASN A 46 -6.65 -9.85 -6.53
C ASN A 46 -7.51 -8.70 -5.96
N THR A 47 -7.92 -7.78 -6.82
CA THR A 47 -8.78 -6.63 -6.49
C THR A 47 -10.27 -6.97 -6.37
N LYS A 48 -10.70 -8.12 -6.88
CA LYS A 48 -12.12 -8.52 -6.98
C LYS A 48 -12.65 -9.26 -5.74
N THR A 49 -11.85 -9.37 -4.68
CA THR A 49 -12.29 -10.02 -3.45
C THR A 49 -13.25 -9.12 -2.67
N ARG A 50 -14.26 -9.70 -1.99
CA ARG A 50 -15.24 -8.95 -1.16
C ARG A 50 -14.55 -8.04 -0.13
N PHE A 51 -13.41 -8.48 0.38
CA PHE A 51 -12.63 -7.79 1.42
C PHE A 51 -11.43 -7.02 0.88
N PHE A 52 -11.35 -6.75 -0.44
CA PHE A 52 -10.20 -6.05 -1.02
C PHE A 52 -9.90 -4.71 -0.34
N LYS A 53 -10.95 -3.89 -0.13
CA LYS A 53 -10.80 -2.58 0.53
C LYS A 53 -10.17 -2.72 1.92
N LEU A 54 -10.64 -3.67 2.72
CA LEU A 54 -10.12 -3.92 4.06
C LEU A 54 -8.65 -4.35 4.01
N ARG A 55 -8.30 -5.30 3.13
CA ARG A 55 -6.93 -5.81 2.98
C ARG A 55 -5.97 -4.72 2.50
N PHE A 56 -6.43 -3.87 1.58
CA PHE A 56 -5.65 -2.75 1.06
C PHE A 56 -5.35 -1.72 2.16
N TRP A 57 -6.37 -1.32 2.92
CA TRP A 57 -6.17 -0.39 4.05
C TRP A 57 -5.29 -0.99 5.14
N LEU A 58 -5.46 -2.27 5.45
CA LEU A 58 -4.59 -2.97 6.40
C LEU A 58 -3.12 -2.95 5.94
N TYR A 59 -2.86 -3.26 4.67
CA TYR A 59 -1.52 -3.18 4.10
C TYR A 59 -0.92 -1.77 4.24
N ALA A 60 -1.69 -0.74 3.88
CA ALA A 60 -1.25 0.65 3.96
C ALA A 60 -0.95 1.10 5.40
N VAL A 61 -1.89 0.84 6.33
CA VAL A 61 -1.74 1.18 7.75
C VAL A 61 -0.58 0.43 8.38
N THR A 62 -0.36 -0.83 8.00
CA THR A 62 0.75 -1.64 8.54
C THR A 62 2.10 -1.09 8.08
N GLY A 63 2.26 -0.84 6.78
CA GLY A 63 3.50 -0.27 6.23
C GLY A 63 3.80 1.11 6.77
N PHE A 64 2.78 1.97 6.87
CA PHE A 64 2.91 3.31 7.44
C PHE A 64 3.18 3.30 8.95
N GLY A 65 2.50 2.43 9.68
CA GLY A 65 2.60 2.33 11.14
C GLY A 65 3.84 1.60 11.64
N ALA A 66 4.48 0.76 10.81
CA ALA A 66 5.65 -0.03 11.16
C ALA A 66 6.78 0.77 11.86
N PRO A 67 7.27 1.91 11.32
CA PRO A 67 8.33 2.67 11.99
C PRO A 67 7.94 3.16 13.39
N PHE A 68 6.69 3.58 13.60
CA PHE A 68 6.19 4.05 14.90
C PHE A 68 6.03 2.90 15.90
N GLY A 69 5.52 1.75 15.44
CA GLY A 69 5.43 0.54 16.24
C GLY A 69 6.81 0.08 16.73
N ILE A 70 7.81 0.11 15.84
CA ILE A 70 9.20 -0.19 16.18
C ILE A 70 9.73 0.83 17.18
N ALA A 71 9.55 2.13 16.95
CA ALA A 71 10.01 3.16 17.88
C ALA A 71 9.45 2.97 19.30
N CYS A 72 8.14 2.71 19.41
CA CYS A 72 7.49 2.38 20.69
C CYS A 72 8.06 1.10 21.33
N ALA A 73 8.34 0.06 20.54
CA ALA A 73 8.90 -1.19 21.05
C ALA A 73 10.39 -1.10 21.42
N SER A 74 11.14 -0.25 20.73
CA SER A 74 12.57 0.01 20.95
C SER A 74 12.82 0.94 22.13
N PHE A 75 11.80 1.62 22.65
CA PHE A 75 11.94 2.36 23.90
C PHE A 75 12.40 1.40 25.00
N PRO A 76 13.52 1.69 25.67
CA PRO A 76 14.05 0.80 26.69
C PRO A 76 13.00 0.62 27.78
N ARG A 77 12.48 -0.61 27.92
CA ARG A 77 11.84 -1.03 29.17
C ARG A 77 12.92 -0.81 30.22
N ARG A 78 12.67 0.16 31.09
CA ARG A 78 13.53 0.60 32.20
C ARG A 78 14.54 -0.48 32.57
N TYR A 79 15.83 -0.16 32.44
CA TYR A 79 16.84 -0.94 33.16
C TYR A 79 16.39 -0.99 34.62
N PRO A 80 16.25 -2.17 35.24
CA PRO A 80 16.03 -2.23 36.66
C PRO A 80 17.19 -1.47 37.31
N GLU A 81 16.84 -0.36 37.95
CA GLU A 81 17.73 0.49 38.74
C GLU A 81 18.68 -0.44 39.52
N ARG A 82 19.99 -0.39 39.25
CA ARG A 82 20.99 -1.15 40.02
C ARG A 82 21.11 -0.52 41.41
N ARG A 83 20.11 -0.76 42.26
CA ARG A 83 20.03 -0.29 43.64
C ARG A 83 20.85 -1.13 44.62
N ASP A 84 21.81 -1.92 44.15
CA ASP A 84 22.56 -2.86 44.98
C ASP A 84 24.08 -2.71 44.92
N ARG A 85 24.63 -1.70 44.23
CA ARG A 85 26.10 -1.53 44.17
C ARG A 85 26.73 -0.85 45.40
N GLY A 86 25.91 -0.29 46.30
CA GLY A 86 26.39 0.38 47.52
C GLY A 86 26.35 -0.47 48.79
N ARG A 87 25.53 -1.54 48.84
CA ARG A 87 25.37 -2.37 50.05
C ARG A 87 26.36 -3.53 50.14
N THR A 88 26.81 -4.06 49.01
CA THR A 88 27.78 -5.18 49.00
C THR A 88 29.18 -4.75 49.42
N ILE A 89 29.53 -3.47 49.24
CA ILE A 89 30.83 -2.92 49.66
C ILE A 89 30.83 -2.67 51.17
N LEU A 90 29.73 -2.15 51.72
CA LEU A 90 29.60 -1.87 53.15
C LEU A 90 29.55 -3.14 54.03
N MET A 91 28.96 -4.24 53.54
CA MET A 91 28.90 -5.51 54.26
C MET A 91 30.19 -6.33 54.19
N LYS A 92 31.19 -5.93 53.39
CA LYS A 92 32.47 -6.63 53.26
C LYS A 92 33.60 -5.99 54.08
N THR A 93 33.29 -4.92 54.82
CA THR A 93 34.25 -4.16 55.65
C THR A 93 33.83 -4.14 57.13
N MET A 94 32.88 -4.98 57.54
CA MET A 94 32.51 -5.24 58.94
C MET A 94 32.81 -6.68 59.32
#